data_AF-A0A1V5LF24-F1
#
_entry.id   AF-A0A1V5LF24-F1
#
_cell.length_a   1.000
_cell.length_b   1.000
_cell.length_c   1.000
_cell.angle_alpha   90.00
_cell.angle_beta   90.00
_cell.angle_gamma   90.00
#
_symmetry.space_group_name_H-M   'P 1'
#
loop_
_entity.id
_entity.type
_entity.pdbx_description
1 polymer ?
#
loop_
_entity_poly.entity_id
_entity_poly.type
_entity_poly.pdbx_seq_one_letter_code
_entity_poly.pdbx_strand_id
1 'polypeptide(L)'
;MRLHIRLLRAGALCLFLCLCALYAGGWVSAVVAQPAGEATALQPSLEESPFIDVGSGDRNYSAIHHLWSLGIISGHPVNGGLYEFRPSDEVMRAQFAKMIVKSLKVPVSTSDECPFLDVEPMPGEDPLYPDKYVAAAAKWDIVRGFSAIRFGPWEPVNRAQIVTMVIRALHNWSGITLEKPTSDSDYYKEGIFAGFKDPFHGLNMQIAEYNGLLNSIWLDHDGRWDPWLPASRAEVAQILDNCLQFLD
;
A
#
# COMPACT_ATOMS: atom_id res chain seq x y z
N MET A 1 34.85 33.56 3.68
CA MET A 1 35.96 32.80 4.29
C MET A 1 35.93 31.38 3.72
N ARG A 2 36.93 31.03 2.92
CA ARG A 2 37.35 29.68 2.42
C ARG A 2 36.37 28.83 1.60
N LEU A 3 36.58 28.86 0.27
CA LEU A 3 36.46 27.70 -0.64
C LEU A 3 37.32 26.53 -0.13
N HIS A 4 36.83 25.29 -0.20
CA HIS A 4 37.68 24.09 -0.27
C HIS A 4 37.21 23.17 -1.41
N ILE A 5 37.96 23.27 -2.50
CA ILE A 5 38.08 22.32 -3.59
C ILE A 5 38.76 21.05 -3.06
N ARG A 6 38.27 19.85 -3.42
CA ARG A 6 39.08 18.62 -3.39
C ARG A 6 39.14 18.03 -4.79
N LEU A 7 40.38 17.95 -5.28
CA LEU A 7 40.83 17.36 -6.53
C LEU A 7 40.91 15.83 -6.44
N LEU A 8 40.38 15.19 -7.49
CA LEU A 8 40.93 14.11 -8.34
C LEU A 8 42.05 13.18 -7.84
N ARG A 9 41.84 11.87 -8.05
CA ARG A 9 42.79 10.88 -8.64
C ARG A 9 41.93 9.85 -9.42
N ALA A 10 42.03 9.65 -10.74
CA ALA A 10 43.12 9.30 -11.68
C ALA A 10 43.30 7.77 -11.88
N GLY A 11 43.28 7.33 -13.14
CA GLY A 11 43.72 6.00 -13.62
C GLY A 11 42.94 5.51 -14.86
N ALA A 12 43.22 6.04 -16.07
CA ALA A 12 44.15 5.51 -17.09
C ALA A 12 43.51 4.40 -17.97
N LEU A 13 42.96 4.76 -19.15
CA LEU A 13 43.60 4.76 -20.49
C LEU A 13 44.30 3.44 -20.87
N CYS A 14 43.70 2.69 -21.80
CA CYS A 14 44.39 1.67 -22.58
C CYS A 14 44.38 2.10 -24.05
N LEU A 15 45.56 2.44 -24.58
CA LEU A 15 45.80 2.88 -25.95
C LEU A 15 45.66 1.71 -26.92
N PHE A 16 44.91 1.93 -28.01
CA PHE A 16 44.99 1.17 -29.25
C PHE A 16 46.27 1.56 -29.99
N LEU A 17 47.16 0.58 -30.24
CA LEU A 17 48.21 0.69 -31.24
C LEU A 17 48.06 -0.46 -32.24
N CYS A 18 47.57 -0.08 -33.42
CA CYS A 18 47.50 -0.87 -34.63
C CYS A 18 48.84 -0.76 -35.35
N LEU A 19 49.51 -1.89 -35.58
CA LEU A 19 50.71 -1.98 -36.42
C LEU A 19 50.53 -3.13 -37.41
N CYS A 20 50.23 -2.75 -38.65
CA CYS A 20 50.19 -3.61 -39.82
C CYS A 20 51.59 -4.16 -40.14
N ALA A 21 51.70 -5.48 -40.27
CA ALA A 21 52.79 -6.13 -40.99
C ALA A 21 52.17 -7.02 -42.08
N LEU A 22 52.43 -6.62 -43.34
CA LEU A 22 52.17 -7.40 -44.54
C LEU A 22 53.10 -8.61 -44.57
N TYR A 23 52.58 -9.84 -44.70
CA TYR A 23 53.27 -10.91 -45.43
C TYR A 23 52.29 -12.00 -45.91
N ALA A 24 52.64 -12.55 -47.06
CA ALA A 24 51.92 -13.43 -47.96
C ALA A 24 51.33 -14.73 -47.36
N GLY A 25 50.22 -15.17 -47.97
CA GLY A 25 49.95 -16.59 -48.19
C GLY A 25 48.85 -17.21 -47.35
N GLY A 26 47.81 -17.72 -48.02
CA GLY A 26 46.87 -18.70 -47.48
C GLY A 26 45.51 -18.13 -47.09
N TRP A 27 44.52 -18.31 -47.96
CA TRP A 27 43.12 -18.19 -47.58
C TRP A 27 42.76 -19.40 -46.73
N VAL A 28 42.81 -19.25 -45.41
CA VAL A 28 42.19 -20.19 -44.47
C VAL A 28 40.95 -19.49 -43.96
N SER A 29 39.76 -20.00 -44.31
CA SER A 29 38.51 -19.53 -43.74
C SER A 29 38.56 -19.73 -42.23
N ALA A 30 38.83 -18.67 -41.48
CA ALA A 30 38.61 -18.66 -40.05
C ALA A 30 37.10 -18.72 -39.82
N VAL A 31 36.60 -19.89 -39.44
CA VAL A 31 35.29 -19.99 -38.79
C VAL A 31 35.43 -19.23 -37.48
N VAL A 32 34.89 -18.00 -37.46
CA VAL A 32 34.72 -17.26 -36.22
C VAL A 32 33.71 -18.06 -35.40
N ALA A 33 34.18 -18.77 -34.39
CA ALA A 33 33.31 -19.35 -33.37
C ALA A 33 32.58 -18.19 -32.69
N GLN A 34 31.26 -18.12 -32.85
CA GLN A 34 30.43 -17.23 -32.04
C GLN A 34 30.61 -17.62 -30.57
N PRO A 35 30.83 -16.66 -29.66
CA PRO A 35 30.78 -16.99 -28.24
C PRO A 35 29.39 -17.55 -27.93
N ALA A 36 29.38 -18.67 -27.22
CA ALA A 36 28.19 -19.31 -26.68
C ALA A 36 27.39 -18.27 -25.87
N GLY A 37 26.07 -18.34 -26.02
CA GLY A 37 25.12 -17.31 -25.61
C GLY A 37 25.40 -16.69 -24.26
N GLU A 38 25.34 -15.36 -24.23
CA GLU A 38 25.04 -14.63 -23.01
C GLU A 38 23.80 -15.28 -22.39
N ALA A 39 23.98 -15.87 -21.22
CA ALA A 39 22.87 -16.27 -20.38
C ALA A 39 22.09 -14.99 -20.08
N THR A 40 20.98 -14.80 -20.77
CA THR A 40 19.98 -13.79 -20.45
C THR A 40 19.63 -13.97 -18.98
N ALA A 41 20.17 -13.11 -18.12
CA ALA A 41 19.70 -12.99 -16.77
C ALA A 41 18.20 -12.72 -16.89
N LEU A 42 17.37 -13.66 -16.42
CA LEU A 42 15.94 -13.47 -16.31
C LEU A 42 15.74 -12.22 -15.46
N GLN A 43 15.40 -11.11 -16.10
CA GLN A 43 14.88 -9.96 -15.38
C GLN A 43 13.62 -10.43 -14.67
N PRO A 44 13.39 -10.04 -13.40
CA PRO A 44 12.13 -10.37 -12.75
C PRO A 44 11.00 -9.81 -13.61
N SER A 45 10.11 -10.69 -14.07
CA SER A 45 8.88 -10.27 -14.73
C SER A 45 8.12 -9.41 -13.74
N LEU A 46 7.79 -8.18 -14.15
CA LEU A 46 6.75 -7.39 -13.51
C LEU A 46 5.46 -8.19 -13.68
N GLU A 47 5.14 -9.07 -12.73
CA GLU A 47 3.88 -9.80 -12.79
C GLU A 47 2.75 -8.78 -12.73
N GLU A 48 2.01 -8.67 -13.83
CA GLU A 48 0.77 -7.91 -13.86
C GLU A 48 -0.15 -8.45 -12.76
N SER A 49 -0.93 -7.57 -12.13
CA SER A 49 -1.96 -7.95 -11.15
C SER A 49 -2.77 -9.15 -11.66
N PRO A 50 -3.05 -10.18 -10.84
CA PRO A 50 -3.79 -11.36 -11.27
C PRO A 50 -5.29 -11.09 -11.45
N PHE A 51 -5.74 -9.85 -11.19
CA PHE A 51 -7.14 -9.46 -11.19
C PHE A 51 -7.63 -9.11 -12.58
N ILE A 52 -8.57 -9.89 -13.10
CA ILE A 52 -9.09 -9.73 -14.47
C ILE A 52 -10.05 -8.54 -14.62
N ASP A 53 -10.52 -8.01 -13.50
CA ASP A 53 -11.46 -6.90 -13.38
C ASP A 53 -10.78 -5.58 -12.95
N VAL A 54 -9.43 -5.55 -12.95
CA VAL A 54 -8.63 -4.35 -12.69
C VAL A 54 -7.51 -4.24 -13.72
N GLY A 55 -7.71 -3.42 -14.74
CA GLY A 55 -6.73 -3.16 -15.80
C GLY A 55 -5.75 -2.05 -15.46
N SER A 56 -4.61 -1.99 -16.16
CA SER A 56 -3.55 -0.99 -15.95
C SER A 56 -3.97 0.47 -16.16
N GLY A 57 -5.11 0.70 -16.83
CA GLY A 57 -5.73 2.02 -16.98
C GLY A 57 -6.67 2.41 -15.84
N ASP A 58 -6.98 1.50 -14.90
CA ASP A 58 -7.85 1.78 -13.78
C ASP A 58 -7.15 2.64 -12.73
N ARG A 59 -7.93 3.56 -12.13
CA ARG A 59 -7.41 4.61 -11.25
C ARG A 59 -6.62 4.08 -10.06
N ASN A 60 -7.10 2.99 -9.46
CA ASN A 60 -6.49 2.37 -8.28
C ASN A 60 -5.62 1.16 -8.64
N TYR A 61 -5.31 0.93 -9.93
CA TYR A 61 -4.51 -0.22 -10.37
C TYR A 61 -3.20 -0.30 -9.60
N SER A 62 -2.44 0.80 -9.52
CA SER A 62 -1.13 0.81 -8.86
C SER A 62 -1.24 0.47 -7.37
N ALA A 63 -2.21 1.06 -6.65
CA ALA A 63 -2.42 0.79 -5.24
C ALA A 63 -2.87 -0.66 -4.99
N ILE A 64 -3.79 -1.18 -5.80
CA ILE A 64 -4.26 -2.55 -5.73
C ILE A 64 -3.12 -3.53 -6.01
N HIS A 65 -2.34 -3.29 -7.06
CA HIS A 65 -1.19 -4.12 -7.43
C HIS A 65 -0.12 -4.12 -6.34
N HIS A 66 0.23 -2.94 -5.81
CA HIS A 66 1.24 -2.82 -4.77
C HIS A 66 0.83 -3.58 -3.49
N LEU A 67 -0.37 -3.33 -2.98
CA LEU A 67 -0.85 -4.02 -1.78
C LEU A 67 -1.01 -5.53 -1.99
N TRP A 68 -1.38 -5.97 -3.20
CA TRP A 68 -1.43 -7.39 -3.54
C TRP A 68 -0.02 -8.00 -3.55
N SER A 69 0.97 -7.31 -4.12
CA SER A 69 2.36 -7.78 -4.16
C SER A 69 2.98 -7.94 -2.77
N LEU A 70 2.50 -7.15 -1.79
CA LEU A 70 2.85 -7.25 -0.36
C LEU A 70 2.02 -8.30 0.39
N GLY A 71 1.07 -8.95 -0.29
CA GLY A 71 0.13 -9.91 0.28
C GLY A 71 -0.89 -9.29 1.24
N ILE A 72 -1.03 -7.96 1.28
CA ILE A 72 -1.97 -7.26 2.18
C ILE A 72 -3.42 -7.52 1.76
N ILE A 73 -3.66 -7.52 0.45
CA ILE A 73 -4.97 -7.78 -0.15
C ILE A 73 -4.93 -9.01 -1.06
N SER A 74 -6.08 -9.62 -1.26
CA SER A 74 -6.29 -10.76 -2.16
C SER A 74 -7.59 -10.57 -2.94
N GLY A 75 -7.75 -11.32 -4.02
CA GLY A 75 -8.98 -11.37 -4.81
C GLY A 75 -9.81 -12.63 -4.51
N HIS A 76 -10.90 -12.74 -5.24
CA HIS A 76 -11.83 -13.86 -5.22
C HIS A 76 -11.51 -14.79 -6.39
N PRO A 77 -11.27 -16.09 -6.16
CA PRO A 77 -11.07 -17.02 -7.25
C PRO A 77 -12.34 -17.11 -8.09
N VAL A 78 -12.17 -17.07 -9.41
CA VAL A 78 -13.21 -17.36 -10.39
C VAL A 78 -12.78 -18.53 -11.29
N ASN A 79 -13.67 -18.98 -12.15
CA ASN A 79 -13.43 -20.18 -12.97
C ASN A 79 -12.15 -20.07 -13.80
N GLY A 80 -11.44 -21.20 -13.94
CA GLY A 80 -10.23 -21.27 -14.75
C GLY A 80 -8.96 -20.78 -14.06
N GLY A 81 -8.97 -20.61 -12.73
CA GLY A 81 -7.78 -20.18 -11.96
C GLY A 81 -7.53 -18.66 -12.03
N LEU A 82 -8.51 -17.91 -12.50
CA LEU A 82 -8.48 -16.45 -12.56
C LEU A 82 -8.97 -15.86 -11.22
N TYR A 83 -8.69 -14.58 -10.99
CA TYR A 83 -9.12 -13.87 -9.79
C TYR A 83 -9.81 -12.55 -10.14
N GLU A 84 -10.81 -12.18 -9.35
CA GLU A 84 -11.43 -10.85 -9.38
C GLU A 84 -11.07 -10.09 -8.09
N PHE A 85 -10.70 -8.82 -8.21
CA PHE A 85 -10.51 -7.96 -7.06
C PHE A 85 -11.84 -7.45 -6.48
N ARG A 86 -12.83 -7.18 -7.34
CA ARG A 86 -14.11 -6.55 -7.03
C ARG A 86 -13.95 -5.17 -6.41
N PRO A 87 -13.43 -4.18 -7.17
CA PRO A 87 -13.06 -2.88 -6.62
C PRO A 87 -14.21 -2.12 -5.94
N SER A 88 -15.45 -2.34 -6.39
CA SER A 88 -16.65 -1.67 -5.89
C SER A 88 -17.30 -2.35 -4.67
N ASP A 89 -16.88 -3.57 -4.30
CA ASP A 89 -17.47 -4.25 -3.15
C ASP A 89 -17.10 -3.51 -1.85
N GLU A 90 -18.03 -3.50 -0.89
CA GLU A 90 -17.83 -2.88 0.41
C GLU A 90 -16.88 -3.71 1.28
N VAL A 91 -16.05 -3.03 2.06
CA VAL A 91 -15.15 -3.69 3.02
C VAL A 91 -15.86 -3.86 4.35
N MET A 92 -15.77 -5.06 4.94
CA MET A 92 -16.27 -5.34 6.28
C MET A 92 -15.25 -4.89 7.34
N ARG A 93 -15.71 -4.50 8.53
CA ARG A 93 -14.84 -4.02 9.61
C ARG A 93 -13.73 -5.00 9.99
N ALA A 94 -14.01 -6.31 10.05
CA ALA A 94 -12.98 -7.32 10.32
C ALA A 94 -11.97 -7.47 9.16
N GLN A 95 -12.43 -7.36 7.92
CA GLN A 95 -11.54 -7.38 6.75
C GLN A 95 -10.57 -6.20 6.79
N PHE A 96 -11.07 -5.00 7.10
CA PHE A 96 -10.19 -3.84 7.25
C PHE A 96 -9.20 -4.00 8.40
N ALA A 97 -9.63 -4.52 9.56
CA ALA A 97 -8.74 -4.79 10.69
C ALA A 97 -7.56 -5.70 10.28
N LYS A 98 -7.83 -6.75 9.49
CA LYS A 98 -6.77 -7.58 8.89
C LYS A 98 -5.87 -6.78 7.96
N MET A 99 -6.43 -6.01 7.03
CA MET A 99 -5.66 -5.25 6.04
C MET A 99 -4.71 -4.23 6.70
N ILE A 100 -5.18 -3.45 7.67
CA ILE A 100 -4.34 -2.45 8.36
C ILE A 100 -3.25 -3.11 9.22
N VAL A 101 -3.56 -4.21 9.91
CA VAL A 101 -2.58 -5.01 10.67
C VAL A 101 -1.47 -5.53 9.75
N LYS A 102 -1.83 -6.07 8.58
CA LYS A 102 -0.86 -6.55 7.59
C LYS A 102 -0.03 -5.41 7.01
N SER A 103 -0.65 -4.27 6.70
CA SER A 103 0.03 -3.08 6.15
C SER A 103 1.14 -2.59 7.06
N LEU A 104 0.86 -2.52 8.37
CA LEU A 104 1.81 -2.04 9.39
C LEU A 104 2.68 -3.15 9.99
N LYS A 105 2.51 -4.39 9.52
CA LYS A 105 3.21 -5.58 10.02
C LYS A 105 3.07 -5.75 11.54
N VAL A 106 1.89 -5.44 12.09
CA VAL A 106 1.59 -5.68 13.51
C VAL A 106 1.64 -7.20 13.76
N PRO A 107 2.42 -7.69 14.74
CA PRO A 107 2.47 -9.11 15.05
C PRO A 107 1.11 -9.64 15.50
N VAL A 108 0.72 -10.79 14.96
CA VAL A 108 -0.51 -11.50 15.33
C VAL A 108 -0.14 -12.89 15.81
N SER A 109 -0.73 -13.31 16.92
CA SER A 109 -0.48 -14.59 17.58
C SER A 109 -1.78 -15.34 17.81
N THR A 110 -1.71 -16.68 17.84
CA THR A 110 -2.82 -17.53 18.29
C THR A 110 -3.22 -17.26 19.75
N SER A 111 -2.32 -16.65 20.54
CA SER A 111 -2.57 -16.24 21.92
C SER A 111 -3.25 -14.88 22.06
N ASP A 112 -3.48 -14.13 20.98
CA ASP A 112 -4.21 -12.87 21.09
C ASP A 112 -5.68 -13.13 21.42
N GLU A 113 -6.19 -12.43 22.45
CA GLU A 113 -7.55 -12.58 22.96
C GLU A 113 -8.40 -11.39 22.52
N CYS A 114 -9.44 -11.67 21.73
CA CYS A 114 -10.34 -10.64 21.25
C CYS A 114 -11.27 -10.17 22.39
N PRO A 115 -11.32 -8.85 22.70
CA PRO A 115 -12.19 -8.36 23.77
C PRO A 115 -13.68 -8.29 23.37
N PHE A 116 -14.00 -8.48 22.09
CA PHE A 116 -15.34 -8.35 21.55
C PHE A 116 -16.00 -9.73 21.41
N LEU A 117 -17.19 -9.87 22.00
CA LEU A 117 -17.92 -11.14 22.08
C LEU A 117 -18.56 -11.56 20.76
N ASP A 118 -18.77 -10.61 19.84
CA ASP A 118 -19.34 -10.85 18.52
C ASP A 118 -18.29 -11.16 17.44
N VAL A 119 -17.02 -11.32 17.83
CA VAL A 119 -15.92 -11.69 16.93
C VAL A 119 -15.44 -13.09 17.29
N GLU A 120 -16.00 -14.07 16.59
CA GLU A 120 -15.70 -15.47 16.79
C GLU A 120 -14.60 -15.96 15.82
N PRO A 121 -13.76 -16.93 16.22
CA PRO A 121 -12.85 -17.60 15.30
C PRO A 121 -13.61 -18.25 14.14
N MET A 122 -13.04 -18.21 12.94
CA MET A 122 -13.65 -18.82 11.76
C MET A 122 -12.73 -19.83 11.07
N PRO A 123 -13.30 -20.90 10.48
CA PRO A 123 -12.55 -21.73 9.56
C PRO A 123 -12.24 -20.95 8.28
N GLY A 124 -11.04 -21.14 7.73
CA GLY A 124 -10.62 -20.51 6.48
C GLY A 124 -9.16 -20.78 6.17
N GLU A 125 -8.68 -20.23 5.05
CA GLU A 125 -7.27 -20.33 4.65
C GLU A 125 -6.33 -19.65 5.65
N ASP A 126 -6.81 -18.58 6.29
CA ASP A 126 -6.10 -17.86 7.34
C ASP A 126 -6.70 -18.20 8.71
N PRO A 127 -6.05 -19.07 9.50
CA PRO A 127 -6.57 -19.53 10.78
C PRO A 127 -6.58 -18.45 11.88
N LEU A 128 -5.98 -17.28 11.62
CA LEU A 128 -5.95 -16.15 12.57
C LEU A 128 -7.11 -15.18 12.34
N TYR A 129 -7.87 -15.35 11.25
CA TYR A 129 -8.98 -14.46 10.91
C TYR A 129 -10.33 -15.00 11.43
N PRO A 130 -11.23 -14.12 11.94
CA PRO A 130 -11.05 -12.68 12.15
C PRO A 130 -10.47 -12.30 13.52
N ASP A 131 -10.62 -13.17 14.53
CA ASP A 131 -10.49 -12.80 15.94
C ASP A 131 -9.08 -12.33 16.33
N LYS A 132 -8.03 -12.97 15.82
CA LYS A 132 -6.64 -12.60 16.20
C LYS A 132 -6.22 -11.27 15.58
N TYR A 133 -6.63 -10.99 14.35
CA TYR A 133 -6.37 -9.68 13.73
C TYR A 133 -7.10 -8.55 14.47
N VAL A 134 -8.37 -8.77 14.81
CA VAL A 134 -9.15 -7.78 15.58
C VAL A 134 -8.56 -7.58 16.97
N ALA A 135 -8.15 -8.66 17.65
CA ALA A 135 -7.50 -8.62 18.95
C ALA A 135 -6.19 -7.83 18.93
N ALA A 136 -5.30 -8.14 17.97
CA ALA A 136 -4.03 -7.44 17.81
C ALA A 136 -4.24 -5.95 17.52
N ALA A 137 -5.19 -5.60 16.65
CA ALA A 137 -5.51 -4.21 16.36
C ALA A 137 -6.12 -3.47 17.56
N ALA A 138 -6.98 -4.14 18.34
CA ALA A 138 -7.61 -3.56 19.53
C ALA A 138 -6.60 -3.31 20.65
N LYS A 139 -5.62 -4.21 20.82
CA LYS A 139 -4.52 -4.08 21.79
C LYS A 139 -3.74 -2.78 21.64
N TRP A 140 -3.57 -2.31 20.41
CA TRP A 140 -2.87 -1.07 20.07
C TRP A 140 -3.82 0.10 19.83
N ASP A 141 -5.09 -0.03 20.20
CA ASP A 141 -6.13 0.99 20.00
C ASP A 141 -6.22 1.47 18.53
N ILE A 142 -5.86 0.60 17.57
CA ILE A 142 -6.01 0.86 16.14
C ILE A 142 -7.50 0.82 15.80
N VAL A 143 -8.18 -0.20 16.29
CA VAL A 143 -9.63 -0.38 16.14
C VAL A 143 -10.33 -0.29 17.49
N ARG A 144 -11.58 0.18 17.47
CA ARG A 144 -12.49 0.17 18.62
C ARG A 144 -13.82 -0.45 18.21
N GLY A 145 -14.47 -1.11 19.16
CA GLY A 145 -15.84 -1.60 18.99
C GLY A 145 -16.87 -0.49 19.10
N PHE A 146 -18.10 -0.80 18.69
CA PHE A 146 -19.29 0.03 18.93
C PHE A 146 -19.66 0.07 20.42
N SER A 147 -19.23 -0.93 21.18
CA SER A 147 -19.26 -0.93 22.64
C SER A 147 -18.02 -1.66 23.18
N ALA A 148 -17.92 -1.78 24.50
CA ALA A 148 -16.86 -2.55 25.14
C ALA A 148 -16.83 -4.04 24.72
N ILE A 149 -17.96 -4.58 24.23
CA ILE A 149 -18.12 -6.01 23.93
C ILE A 149 -18.54 -6.29 22.49
N ARG A 150 -18.80 -5.26 21.67
CA ARG A 150 -19.34 -5.43 20.31
C ARG A 150 -18.48 -4.69 19.29
N PHE A 151 -17.95 -5.42 18.32
CA PHE A 151 -17.13 -4.88 17.23
C PHE A 151 -17.90 -4.65 15.93
N GLY A 152 -18.90 -5.48 15.63
CA GLY A 152 -19.60 -5.53 14.34
C GLY A 152 -18.69 -6.00 13.20
N PRO A 153 -18.10 -7.22 13.25
CA PRO A 153 -17.09 -7.66 12.28
C PRO A 153 -17.58 -7.73 10.83
N TRP A 154 -18.87 -8.00 10.65
CA TRP A 154 -19.55 -8.19 9.36
C TRP A 154 -20.38 -6.99 8.93
N GLU A 155 -20.22 -5.86 9.62
CA GLU A 155 -20.82 -4.60 9.18
C GLU A 155 -19.85 -3.90 8.21
N PRO A 156 -20.36 -3.30 7.13
CA PRO A 156 -19.56 -2.44 6.26
C PRO A 156 -18.91 -1.33 7.08
N VAL A 157 -17.62 -1.11 6.82
CA VAL A 157 -16.89 0.00 7.44
C VAL A 157 -17.08 1.26 6.60
N ASN A 158 -17.45 2.36 7.25
CA ASN A 158 -17.57 3.63 6.54
C ASN A 158 -16.21 4.32 6.39
N ARG A 159 -16.14 5.25 5.45
CA ARG A 159 -14.94 5.99 5.08
C ARG A 159 -14.30 6.75 6.26
N ALA A 160 -15.11 7.40 7.10
CA ALA A 160 -14.64 8.10 8.30
C ALA A 160 -13.95 7.18 9.31
N GLN A 161 -14.50 5.98 9.49
CA GLN A 161 -13.95 4.94 10.35
C GLN A 161 -12.63 4.42 9.80
N ILE A 162 -12.52 4.13 8.49
CA ILE A 162 -11.27 3.75 7.83
C ILE A 162 -10.17 4.76 8.16
N VAL A 163 -10.41 6.02 7.84
CA VAL A 163 -9.42 7.09 8.04
C VAL A 163 -9.02 7.22 9.50
N THR A 164 -10.00 7.19 10.41
CA THR A 164 -9.73 7.24 11.85
C THR A 164 -8.87 6.07 12.32
N MET A 165 -9.13 4.87 11.83
CA MET A 165 -8.34 3.69 12.18
C MET A 165 -6.92 3.78 11.61
N VAL A 166 -6.73 4.29 10.38
CA VAL A 166 -5.38 4.51 9.80
C VAL A 166 -4.58 5.54 10.62
N ILE A 167 -5.20 6.68 10.98
CA ILE A 167 -4.56 7.71 11.82
C ILE A 167 -4.13 7.12 13.16
N ARG A 168 -5.01 6.35 13.82
CA ARG A 168 -4.67 5.66 15.07
C ARG A 168 -3.56 4.65 14.88
N ALA A 169 -3.54 3.94 13.76
CA ALA A 169 -2.52 2.95 13.47
C ALA A 169 -1.14 3.58 13.30
N LEU A 170 -1.02 4.66 12.52
CA LEU A 170 0.23 5.40 12.38
C LEU A 170 0.71 5.93 13.74
N HIS A 171 -0.18 6.49 14.55
CA HIS A 171 0.17 7.06 15.85
C HIS A 171 0.52 6.00 16.90
N ASN A 172 -0.41 5.08 17.17
CA ASN A 172 -0.32 4.16 18.32
C ASN A 172 0.61 2.96 18.07
N TRP A 173 0.81 2.56 16.82
CA TRP A 173 1.70 1.45 16.48
C TRP A 173 3.04 1.94 15.91
N SER A 174 3.02 2.78 14.88
CA SER A 174 4.25 3.23 14.23
C SER A 174 4.95 4.41 14.94
N GLY A 175 4.28 5.07 15.89
CA GLY A 175 4.79 6.28 16.56
C GLY A 175 4.83 7.51 15.65
N ILE A 176 4.14 7.45 14.50
CA ILE A 176 4.08 8.52 13.51
C ILE A 176 2.89 9.42 13.82
N THR A 177 3.17 10.67 14.17
CA THR A 177 2.14 11.70 14.38
C THR A 177 2.07 12.59 13.14
N LEU A 178 0.97 12.48 12.41
CA LEU A 178 0.68 13.36 11.28
C LEU A 178 0.34 14.78 11.75
N GLU A 179 0.66 15.78 10.92
CA GLU A 179 0.52 17.18 11.28
C GLU A 179 -0.97 17.59 11.35
N LYS A 180 -1.32 18.36 12.38
CA LYS A 180 -2.66 18.92 12.50
C LYS A 180 -2.72 20.26 11.76
N PRO A 181 -3.71 20.49 10.87
CA PRO A 181 -3.88 21.80 10.24
C PRO A 181 -4.12 22.88 11.31
N THR A 182 -3.37 23.98 11.19
CA THR A 182 -3.50 25.15 12.07
C THR A 182 -4.56 26.10 11.53
N SER A 183 -5.22 26.86 12.41
CA SER A 183 -6.33 27.75 12.04
C SER A 183 -5.98 28.84 11.03
N ASP A 184 -4.69 29.13 10.86
CA ASP A 184 -4.12 30.09 9.92
C ASP A 184 -3.63 29.46 8.60
N SER A 185 -3.69 28.13 8.46
CA SER A 185 -3.32 27.44 7.22
C SER A 185 -4.34 27.66 6.09
N ASP A 186 -3.87 27.71 4.85
CA ASP A 186 -4.73 27.81 3.66
C ASP A 186 -5.69 26.61 3.50
N TYR A 187 -5.41 25.50 4.20
CA TYR A 187 -6.26 24.33 4.28
C TYR A 187 -7.72 24.68 4.61
N TYR A 188 -7.95 25.60 5.56
CA TYR A 188 -9.31 25.92 5.98
C TYR A 188 -10.13 26.69 4.93
N LYS A 189 -9.52 27.12 3.81
CA LYS A 189 -10.20 27.75 2.69
C LYS A 189 -10.67 26.73 1.64
N GLU A 190 -9.84 25.72 1.35
CA GLU A 190 -10.03 24.84 0.19
C GLU A 190 -10.22 23.35 0.56
N GLY A 191 -9.93 22.95 1.80
CA GLY A 191 -10.00 21.57 2.23
C GLY A 191 -11.43 21.02 2.22
N ILE A 192 -11.62 19.85 1.62
CA ILE A 192 -12.88 19.12 1.52
C ILE A 192 -13.46 18.87 2.93
N PHE A 193 -12.60 18.56 3.90
CA PHE A 193 -13.01 18.27 5.28
C PHE A 193 -12.79 19.41 6.26
N ALA A 194 -12.40 20.61 5.81
CA ALA A 194 -12.19 21.77 6.66
C ALA A 194 -13.43 22.08 7.55
N GLY A 195 -14.63 21.89 6.98
CA GLY A 195 -15.92 22.08 7.67
C GLY A 195 -16.47 20.85 8.41
N PHE A 196 -15.82 19.68 8.33
CA PHE A 196 -16.34 18.45 8.93
C PHE A 196 -15.99 18.40 10.44
N LYS A 197 -16.97 18.74 11.29
CA LYS A 197 -16.81 18.90 12.76
C LYS A 197 -17.35 17.74 13.59
N ASP A 198 -17.41 16.53 13.02
CA ASP A 198 -17.80 15.35 13.78
C ASP A 198 -16.83 15.14 14.98
N PRO A 199 -17.35 14.90 16.21
CA PRO A 199 -16.52 14.84 17.41
C PRO A 199 -15.57 13.63 17.46
N PHE A 200 -15.82 12.58 16.66
CA PHE A 200 -15.03 11.35 16.69
C PHE A 200 -14.08 11.22 15.51
N HIS A 201 -14.50 11.71 14.34
CA HIS A 201 -13.83 11.50 13.07
C HIS A 201 -13.36 12.81 12.42
N GLY A 202 -13.96 13.95 12.76
CA GLY A 202 -13.73 15.23 12.08
C GLY A 202 -12.27 15.65 12.04
N LEU A 203 -11.58 15.58 13.17
CA LEU A 203 -10.16 15.92 13.24
C LEU A 203 -9.28 14.92 12.46
N ASN A 204 -9.60 13.62 12.52
CA ASN A 204 -8.82 12.61 11.80
C ASN A 204 -8.95 12.77 10.28
N MET A 205 -10.14 13.12 9.80
CA MET A 205 -10.38 13.42 8.38
C MET A 205 -9.57 14.63 7.93
N GLN A 206 -9.55 15.70 8.74
CA GLN A 206 -8.77 16.90 8.45
C GLN A 206 -7.26 16.62 8.42
N ILE A 207 -6.76 15.85 9.40
CA ILE A 207 -5.36 15.43 9.45
C ILE A 207 -5.02 14.58 8.21
N ALA A 208 -5.87 13.61 7.87
CA ALA A 208 -5.65 12.73 6.73
C ALA A 208 -5.56 13.50 5.41
N GLU A 209 -6.51 14.42 5.17
CA GLU A 209 -6.49 15.28 3.99
C GLU A 209 -5.24 16.17 3.96
N TYR A 210 -4.96 16.86 5.08
CA TYR A 210 -3.85 17.81 5.19
C TYR A 210 -2.49 17.17 4.91
N ASN A 211 -2.29 15.92 5.33
CA ASN A 211 -1.03 15.19 5.15
C ASN A 211 -1.01 14.37 3.85
N GLY A 212 -2.02 14.47 2.99
CA GLY A 212 -2.08 13.75 1.72
C GLY A 212 -2.39 12.25 1.83
N LEU A 213 -2.83 11.77 3.01
CA LEU A 213 -3.30 10.38 3.17
C LEU A 213 -4.53 10.09 2.29
N LEU A 214 -5.28 11.14 1.95
CA LEU A 214 -6.44 11.09 1.05
C LEU A 214 -6.10 11.47 -0.40
N ASN A 215 -4.83 11.54 -0.79
CA ASN A 215 -4.47 11.79 -2.18
C ASN A 215 -5.00 10.68 -3.09
N SER A 216 -5.43 11.07 -4.30
CA SER A 216 -5.95 10.15 -5.32
C SER A 216 -7.22 9.38 -4.93
N ILE A 217 -7.89 9.75 -3.83
CA ILE A 217 -9.27 9.28 -3.60
C ILE A 217 -10.20 9.98 -4.59
N TRP A 218 -11.16 9.22 -5.12
CA TRP A 218 -12.14 9.77 -6.04
C TRP A 218 -13.35 10.31 -5.26
N LEU A 219 -13.78 11.52 -5.61
CA LEU A 219 -14.93 12.17 -5.01
C LEU A 219 -16.23 11.60 -5.59
N ASP A 220 -17.28 11.54 -4.77
CA ASP A 220 -18.64 11.15 -5.14
C ASP A 220 -19.28 12.14 -6.14
N HIS A 221 -20.54 11.87 -6.50
CA HIS A 221 -21.34 12.64 -7.47
C HIS A 221 -21.74 14.04 -6.99
N ASP A 222 -20.78 14.89 -6.66
CA ASP A 222 -20.94 16.32 -6.34
C ASP A 222 -19.59 17.00 -6.00
N GLY A 223 -18.46 16.30 -6.16
CA GLY A 223 -17.17 16.80 -5.72
C GLY A 223 -16.99 16.76 -4.20
N ARG A 224 -17.78 15.95 -3.48
CA ARG A 224 -17.57 15.63 -2.07
C ARG A 224 -17.14 14.17 -1.91
N TRP A 225 -16.60 13.81 -0.76
CA TRP A 225 -16.41 12.42 -0.39
C TRP A 225 -17.16 12.20 0.92
N ASP A 226 -18.34 11.58 0.84
CA ASP A 226 -19.23 11.40 2.00
C ASP A 226 -18.55 10.46 3.01
N PRO A 227 -18.20 10.94 4.22
CA PRO A 227 -17.52 10.14 5.23
C PRO A 227 -18.37 8.97 5.77
N TRP A 228 -19.68 9.02 5.57
CA TRP A 228 -20.62 8.06 6.16
C TRP A 228 -21.00 6.92 5.23
N LEU A 229 -20.67 7.03 3.94
CA LEU A 229 -20.84 5.92 3.00
C LEU A 229 -19.86 4.78 3.32
N PRO A 230 -20.26 3.51 3.06
CA PRO A 230 -19.36 2.38 3.06
C PRO A 230 -18.15 2.62 2.16
N ALA A 231 -16.98 2.21 2.62
CA ALA A 231 -15.76 2.28 1.82
C ALA A 231 -15.66 1.07 0.89
N SER A 232 -15.44 1.32 -0.39
CA SER A 232 -15.17 0.28 -1.38
C SER A 232 -13.76 -0.30 -1.22
N ARG A 233 -13.54 -1.51 -1.73
CA ARG A 233 -12.22 -2.16 -1.73
C ARG A 233 -11.15 -1.34 -2.44
N ALA A 234 -11.49 -0.66 -3.53
CA ALA A 234 -10.56 0.22 -4.25
C ALA A 234 -10.15 1.44 -3.43
N GLU A 235 -11.09 2.08 -2.72
CA GLU A 235 -10.79 3.23 -1.85
C GLU A 235 -9.91 2.80 -0.67
N VAL A 236 -10.24 1.67 -0.04
CA VAL A 236 -9.43 1.14 1.05
C VAL A 236 -8.02 0.81 0.56
N ALA A 237 -7.88 0.22 -0.63
CA ALA A 237 -6.58 -0.03 -1.22
C ALA A 237 -5.79 1.26 -1.44
N GLN A 238 -6.42 2.31 -1.98
CA GLN A 238 -5.74 3.59 -2.18
C GLN A 238 -5.27 4.23 -0.87
N ILE A 239 -6.12 4.23 0.16
CA ILE A 239 -5.79 4.84 1.46
C ILE A 239 -4.67 4.05 2.15
N LEU A 240 -4.68 2.73 2.10
CA LEU A 240 -3.63 1.90 2.67
C LEU A 240 -2.31 2.06 1.90
N ASP A 241 -2.34 2.16 0.57
CA ASP A 241 -1.16 2.44 -0.24
C ASP A 241 -0.54 3.81 0.10
N ASN A 242 -1.37 4.84 0.26
CA ASN A 242 -0.92 6.15 0.76
C ASN A 242 -0.35 6.04 2.19
N CYS A 243 -0.95 5.20 3.05
CA CYS A 243 -0.45 4.96 4.41
C CYS A 243 0.97 4.37 4.39
N LEU A 244 1.28 3.47 3.45
CA LEU A 244 2.60 2.85 3.35
C LEU A 244 3.71 3.87 3.08
N GLN A 245 3.41 4.97 2.36
CA GLN A 245 4.37 6.03 2.07
C GLN A 245 4.89 6.76 3.32
N PHE A 246 4.22 6.62 4.48
CA PHE A 246 4.71 7.15 5.75
C PHE A 246 5.64 6.18 6.50
N LEU A 247 5.72 4.91 6.07
CA LEU A 247 6.47 3.85 6.75
C LEU A 247 7.86 3.60 6.14
N ASP A 248 8.15 4.22 4.99
CA ASP A 248 9.38 4.05 4.20
C ASP A 248 10.55 4.91 4.70
#